data_AF-D6LDY8-F1
#
_entry.id   AF-D6LDY8-F1
#
_cell.length_a   1.000
_cell.length_b   1.000
_cell.length_c   1.000
_cell.angle_alpha   90.00
_cell.angle_beta   90.00
_cell.angle_gamma   90.00
#
_symmetry.space_group_name_H-M   'P 1'
#
loop_
_entity.id
_entity.type
_entity.pdbx_description
1 polymer ?
#
loop_
_entity_poly.entity_id
_entity_poly.type
_entity_poly.pdbx_seq_one_letter_code
_entity_poly.pdbx_strand_id
1 'polypeptide(L)'
;MNDDTFIFLDEFLDTELYIFLNRCKEEILKFVWKEKDIEIIGKYQEKLESCYNTELQLEVLFDLAEIGYDAVAYRILSKVEEEYFECLEIYNWDDKYLVAEISIYNYPDEIRNLDNEIIWTKENINKEHMDIINEKNKKLEELKRKGREYFKYLDELEILRREGVNTPKREEKLIKKIEEREEVGKRYAEYKRNLKKWIKSLKDNEIINLLIN
;
A
#
# COMPACT_ATOMS: atom_id res chain seq x y z
N MET A 1 22.07 -9.85 17.47
CA MET A 1 20.91 -10.74 17.61
C MET A 1 19.92 -9.96 18.44
N ASN A 2 19.06 -9.18 17.78
CA ASN A 2 17.88 -8.65 18.43
C ASN A 2 16.84 -9.76 18.36
N ASP A 3 16.10 -9.93 19.45
CA ASP A 3 14.97 -10.85 19.55
C ASP A 3 13.87 -10.38 18.60
N ASP A 4 14.00 -10.72 17.32
CA ASP A 4 12.90 -10.70 16.35
C ASP A 4 11.91 -11.76 16.82
N THR A 5 11.09 -11.34 17.78
CA THR A 5 9.94 -12.08 18.24
C THR A 5 8.98 -12.06 17.06
N PHE A 6 9.13 -13.02 16.16
CA PHE A 6 8.10 -13.35 15.18
C PHE A 6 6.82 -13.53 15.98
N ILE A 7 5.95 -12.53 15.96
CA ILE A 7 4.61 -12.73 16.44
C ILE A 7 3.91 -13.44 15.28
N PHE A 8 4.08 -14.77 15.23
CA PHE A 8 3.17 -15.64 14.50
C PHE A 8 1.81 -15.48 15.18
N LEU A 9 1.12 -14.42 14.78
CA LEU A 9 -0.26 -14.21 15.09
C LEU A 9 -1.03 -15.09 14.13
N ASP A 10 -1.23 -16.36 14.51
CA ASP A 10 -2.32 -17.18 14.00
C ASP A 10 -3.67 -16.42 14.09
N GLU A 11 -3.73 -15.29 14.82
CA GLU A 11 -4.88 -14.37 14.92
C GLU A 11 -5.38 -13.79 13.59
N PHE A 12 -4.55 -13.69 12.52
CA PHE A 12 -4.99 -13.13 11.23
C PHE A 12 -5.25 -14.17 10.14
N LEU A 13 -5.36 -15.43 10.51
CA LEU A 13 -5.90 -16.49 9.66
C LEU A 13 -7.41 -16.53 9.78
N ASP A 14 -8.11 -16.89 8.70
CA ASP A 14 -9.57 -17.05 8.71
C ASP A 14 -10.36 -15.80 9.20
N THR A 15 -9.86 -14.60 8.90
CA THR A 15 -10.51 -13.33 9.29
C THR A 15 -11.92 -13.18 8.72
N GLU A 16 -12.76 -12.34 9.31
CA GLU A 16 -14.15 -12.17 8.87
C GLU A 16 -14.25 -11.74 7.39
N LEU A 17 -13.35 -10.85 6.97
CA LEU A 17 -13.21 -10.43 5.58
C LEU A 17 -12.83 -11.61 4.70
N TYR A 18 -11.80 -12.35 5.08
CA TYR A 18 -11.29 -13.46 4.30
C TYR A 18 -12.35 -14.59 4.15
N ILE A 19 -13.07 -14.94 5.22
CA ILE A 19 -14.20 -15.89 5.17
C ILE A 19 -15.29 -15.37 4.22
N PHE A 20 -15.63 -14.08 4.30
CA PHE A 20 -16.62 -13.47 3.42
C PHE A 20 -16.20 -13.57 1.94
N LEU A 21 -14.98 -13.17 1.60
CA LEU A 21 -14.47 -13.21 0.22
C LEU A 21 -14.47 -14.64 -0.35
N ASN A 22 -14.18 -15.65 0.47
CA ASN A 22 -14.24 -17.05 0.05
C ASN A 22 -15.66 -17.53 -0.27
N ARG A 23 -16.71 -16.89 0.26
CA ARG A 23 -18.11 -17.20 -0.09
C ARG A 23 -18.56 -16.53 -1.38
N CYS A 24 -17.86 -15.48 -1.81
CA CYS A 24 -18.20 -14.67 -2.97
C CYS A 24 -17.26 -14.92 -4.18
N LYS A 25 -16.57 -16.07 -4.25
CA LYS A 25 -15.57 -16.35 -5.31
C LYS A 25 -16.10 -16.27 -6.74
N GLU A 26 -17.36 -16.63 -6.94
CA GLU A 26 -17.95 -16.61 -8.29
C GLU A 26 -18.44 -15.21 -8.70
N GLU A 27 -18.49 -14.26 -7.76
CA GLU A 27 -19.04 -12.93 -7.95
C GLU A 27 -18.00 -11.94 -8.49
N ILE A 28 -18.48 -10.98 -9.28
CA ILE A 28 -17.74 -9.75 -9.56
C ILE A 28 -18.10 -8.75 -8.47
N LEU A 29 -17.08 -8.24 -7.79
CA LEU A 29 -17.24 -7.35 -6.66
C LEU A 29 -16.68 -5.98 -6.96
N LYS A 30 -17.30 -4.96 -6.38
CA LYS A 30 -16.76 -3.60 -6.32
C LYS A 30 -16.23 -3.34 -4.91
N PHE A 31 -14.95 -2.98 -4.83
CA PHE A 31 -14.24 -2.61 -3.61
C PHE A 31 -14.11 -1.09 -3.54
N VAL A 32 -14.50 -0.47 -2.42
CA VAL A 32 -14.56 0.99 -2.26
C VAL A 32 -13.71 1.43 -1.07
N TRP A 33 -12.70 2.26 -1.30
CA TRP A 33 -11.93 2.98 -0.28
C TRP A 33 -12.32 4.45 -0.28
N LYS A 34 -13.21 4.83 0.64
CA LYS A 34 -13.81 6.17 0.71
C LYS A 34 -12.80 7.24 1.02
N GLU A 35 -11.88 6.99 1.96
CA GLU A 35 -10.88 7.99 2.36
C GLU A 35 -9.91 8.35 1.22
N LYS A 36 -9.71 7.41 0.29
CA LYS A 36 -8.78 7.55 -0.83
C LYS A 36 -9.47 7.90 -2.15
N ASP A 37 -10.80 7.93 -2.17
CA ASP A 37 -11.62 8.07 -3.39
C ASP A 37 -11.24 7.02 -4.46
N ILE A 38 -11.06 5.76 -4.04
CA ILE A 38 -10.68 4.65 -4.94
C ILE A 38 -11.82 3.64 -5.01
N GLU A 39 -12.19 3.26 -6.25
CA GLU A 39 -13.06 2.12 -6.52
C GLU A 39 -12.35 1.13 -7.46
N ILE A 40 -12.38 -0.16 -7.10
CA ILE A 40 -11.89 -1.26 -7.94
C ILE A 40 -13.02 -2.24 -8.20
N ILE A 41 -13.27 -2.58 -9.46
CA ILE A 41 -14.11 -3.72 -9.81
C ILE A 41 -13.18 -4.89 -10.08
N GLY A 42 -13.41 -6.02 -9.43
CA GLY A 42 -12.56 -7.19 -9.56
C GLY A 42 -13.33 -8.50 -9.55
N LYS A 43 -12.71 -9.53 -10.12
CA LYS A 43 -13.17 -10.91 -10.05
C LYS A 43 -12.14 -11.75 -9.31
N TYR A 44 -12.60 -12.64 -8.44
CA TYR A 44 -11.74 -13.57 -7.73
C TYR A 44 -10.78 -14.28 -8.69
N GLN A 45 -9.51 -14.34 -8.31
CA GLN A 45 -8.47 -15.02 -9.06
C GLN A 45 -7.93 -16.22 -8.28
N GLU A 46 -7.36 -15.98 -7.10
CA GLU A 46 -6.69 -17.01 -6.33
C GLU A 46 -6.71 -16.69 -4.82
N LYS A 47 -6.67 -17.75 -4.01
CA LYS A 47 -6.48 -17.66 -2.56
C LYS A 47 -4.98 -17.62 -2.29
N LEU A 48 -4.54 -16.69 -1.45
CA LEU A 48 -3.15 -16.57 -1.03
C LEU A 48 -3.08 -16.94 0.46
N GLU A 49 -2.45 -18.09 0.74
CA GLU A 49 -2.22 -18.57 2.10
C GLU A 49 -0.83 -18.19 2.57
N SER A 50 -0.67 -17.94 3.87
CA SER A 50 0.65 -17.70 4.49
C SER A 50 1.38 -16.51 3.89
N CYS A 51 0.66 -15.41 3.61
CA CYS A 51 1.27 -14.17 3.14
C CYS A 51 2.05 -13.51 4.28
N TYR A 52 3.17 -12.88 3.95
CA TYR A 52 3.94 -12.06 4.88
C TYR A 52 3.97 -10.62 4.40
N ASN A 53 3.86 -9.67 5.34
CA ASN A 53 3.91 -8.25 4.96
C ASN A 53 5.29 -7.80 4.46
N THR A 54 6.34 -8.60 4.64
CA THR A 54 7.66 -8.39 4.02
C THR A 54 7.63 -8.69 2.51
N GLU A 55 6.65 -9.48 2.05
CA GLU A 55 6.35 -9.76 0.65
C GLU A 55 5.52 -8.63 0.00
N LEU A 56 4.96 -7.72 0.81
CA LEU A 56 4.22 -6.56 0.33
C LEU A 56 5.15 -5.40 -0.11
N GLN A 57 4.68 -4.65 -1.11
CA GLN A 57 5.24 -3.39 -1.64
C GLN A 57 6.75 -3.36 -1.93
N LEU A 58 7.13 -3.88 -3.10
CA LEU A 58 8.34 -3.46 -3.86
C LEU A 58 9.64 -3.41 -3.02
N GLU A 59 10.03 -4.55 -2.44
CA GLU A 59 11.36 -4.91 -1.90
C GLU A 59 12.04 -3.96 -0.89
N VAL A 60 11.45 -2.81 -0.56
CA VAL A 60 12.02 -1.84 0.37
C VAL A 60 11.35 -2.00 1.72
N LEU A 61 12.01 -2.77 2.58
CA LEU A 61 11.57 -3.00 3.96
C LEU A 61 11.63 -1.68 4.75
N PHE A 62 10.46 -1.10 4.99
CA PHE A 62 10.23 -0.28 6.16
C PHE A 62 10.30 -1.22 7.36
N ASP A 63 11.09 -0.87 8.38
CA ASP A 63 11.35 -1.69 9.57
C ASP A 63 10.07 -1.86 10.40
N LEU A 64 9.20 -2.76 9.94
CA LEU A 64 7.87 -3.05 10.45
C LEU A 64 7.86 -4.50 10.91
N ALA A 65 7.21 -4.74 12.05
CA ALA A 65 7.03 -6.10 12.56
C ALA A 65 6.38 -7.00 11.51
N GLU A 66 6.96 -8.18 11.34
CA GLU A 66 6.45 -9.21 10.45
C GLU A 66 5.21 -9.87 11.06
N ILE A 67 4.14 -9.95 10.28
CA ILE A 67 2.86 -10.52 10.69
C ILE A 67 2.33 -11.33 9.51
N GLY A 68 2.08 -12.61 9.74
CA GLY A 68 1.42 -13.49 8.77
C GLY A 68 -0.08 -13.21 8.68
N TYR A 69 -0.66 -13.40 7.49
CA TYR A 69 -2.09 -13.20 7.26
C TYR A 69 -2.59 -13.98 6.04
N ASP A 70 -3.92 -14.13 5.93
CA ASP A 70 -4.57 -14.65 4.74
C ASP A 70 -5.04 -13.52 3.81
N ALA A 71 -4.95 -13.77 2.51
CA ALA A 71 -5.38 -12.83 1.49
C ALA A 71 -6.06 -13.49 0.29
N VAL A 72 -6.69 -12.66 -0.53
CA VAL A 72 -7.33 -13.08 -1.78
C VAL A 72 -6.93 -12.14 -2.90
N ALA A 73 -6.43 -12.70 -4.00
CA ALA A 73 -6.18 -11.96 -5.23
C ALA A 73 -7.47 -11.79 -6.01
N TYR A 74 -7.80 -10.54 -6.38
CA TYR A 74 -8.86 -10.21 -7.32
C TYR A 74 -8.25 -9.63 -8.58
N ARG A 75 -8.48 -10.29 -9.72
CA ARG A 75 -8.17 -9.71 -11.03
C ARG A 75 -8.96 -8.43 -11.20
N ILE A 76 -8.26 -7.34 -11.47
CA ILE A 76 -8.87 -6.03 -11.67
C ILE A 76 -9.52 -6.00 -13.06
N LEU A 77 -10.74 -5.45 -13.12
CA LEU A 77 -11.56 -5.29 -14.32
C LEU A 77 -11.88 -3.82 -14.63
N SER A 78 -11.74 -2.92 -13.65
CA SER A 78 -11.88 -1.48 -13.84
C SER A 78 -10.56 -0.84 -14.25
N LYS A 79 -10.62 0.40 -14.75
CA LYS A 79 -9.43 1.23 -14.95
C LYS A 79 -8.70 1.46 -13.61
N VAL A 80 -7.37 1.49 -13.65
CA VAL A 80 -6.50 1.77 -12.50
C VAL A 80 -5.70 3.04 -12.80
N GLU A 81 -5.68 3.97 -11.85
CA GLU A 81 -4.84 5.17 -11.92
C GLU A 81 -3.47 4.90 -11.26
N GLU A 82 -2.42 5.59 -11.71
CA GLU A 82 -1.06 5.37 -11.19
C GLU A 82 -0.92 5.63 -9.68
N GLU A 83 -1.74 6.52 -9.14
CA GLU A 83 -1.76 6.83 -7.70
C GLU A 83 -2.26 5.66 -6.84
N TYR A 84 -2.99 4.70 -7.43
CA TYR A 84 -3.51 3.55 -6.68
C TYR A 84 -2.38 2.64 -6.23
N PHE A 85 -1.30 2.52 -7.01
CA PHE A 85 -0.13 1.71 -6.67
C PHE A 85 0.67 2.22 -5.46
N GLU A 86 0.44 3.47 -5.01
CA GLU A 86 1.05 4.00 -3.77
C GLU A 86 0.25 3.64 -2.51
N CYS A 87 -1.01 3.25 -2.72
CA CYS A 87 -2.06 3.20 -1.72
C CYS A 87 -2.64 1.81 -1.49
N LEU A 88 -2.57 0.94 -2.51
CA LEU A 88 -3.16 -0.39 -2.53
C LEU A 88 -2.10 -1.43 -2.90
N GLU A 89 -2.32 -2.67 -2.45
CA GLU A 89 -1.53 -3.82 -2.85
C GLU A 89 -2.00 -4.31 -4.23
N ILE A 90 -1.42 -3.72 -5.27
CA ILE A 90 -1.67 -4.11 -6.67
C ILE A 90 -0.36 -4.63 -7.24
N TYR A 91 -0.42 -5.77 -7.94
CA TYR A 91 0.72 -6.34 -8.64
C TYR A 91 0.29 -7.02 -9.95
N ASN A 92 1.27 -7.30 -10.82
CA ASN A 92 1.06 -8.05 -12.05
C ASN A 92 0.99 -9.54 -11.76
N TRP A 93 -0.05 -10.20 -12.27
CA TRP A 93 -0.21 -11.64 -12.22
C TRP A 93 0.21 -12.27 -13.55
N ASP A 94 1.18 -13.18 -13.51
CA ASP A 94 1.71 -13.91 -14.67
C ASP A 94 2.02 -13.03 -15.90
N ASP A 95 2.45 -11.79 -15.69
CA ASP A 95 2.71 -10.77 -16.72
C ASP A 95 1.51 -10.50 -17.66
N LYS A 96 0.28 -10.79 -17.23
CA LYS A 96 -0.93 -10.70 -18.08
C LYS A 96 -1.94 -9.67 -17.63
N TYR A 97 -2.18 -9.53 -16.34
CA TYR A 97 -3.17 -8.58 -15.82
C TYR A 97 -2.81 -8.13 -14.42
N LEU A 98 -3.45 -7.05 -13.98
CA LEU A 98 -3.30 -6.57 -12.61
C LEU A 98 -4.26 -7.31 -11.69
N VAL A 99 -3.77 -7.63 -10.50
CA VAL A 99 -4.58 -8.10 -9.38
C VAL A 99 -4.48 -7.12 -8.24
N ALA A 100 -5.57 -6.94 -7.51
CA ALA A 100 -5.58 -6.32 -6.20
C ALA A 100 -5.62 -7.43 -5.15
N GLU A 101 -4.70 -7.41 -4.20
CA GLU A 101 -4.77 -8.25 -3.03
C GLU A 101 -5.71 -7.62 -2.02
N ILE A 102 -6.73 -8.37 -1.62
CA ILE A 102 -7.65 -7.97 -0.55
C ILE A 102 -7.33 -8.81 0.67
N SER A 103 -6.98 -8.11 1.76
CA SER A 103 -6.55 -8.73 3.01
C SER A 103 -6.90 -7.81 4.17
N ILE A 104 -6.63 -8.26 5.40
CA ILE A 104 -6.81 -7.41 6.57
C ILE A 104 -5.83 -6.22 6.61
N TYR A 105 -4.77 -6.21 5.79
CA TYR A 105 -3.91 -5.03 5.61
C TYR A 105 -4.38 -4.09 4.51
N ASN A 106 -5.01 -4.63 3.47
CA ASN A 106 -5.53 -3.89 2.34
C ASN A 106 -7.02 -4.17 2.13
N TYR A 107 -7.85 -3.71 3.06
CA TYR A 107 -9.30 -3.90 3.02
C TYR A 107 -10.03 -2.61 2.62
N PRO A 108 -11.15 -2.70 1.89
CA PRO A 108 -11.99 -1.57 1.55
C PRO A 108 -12.88 -1.13 2.72
N ASP A 109 -13.43 0.08 2.65
CA ASP A 109 -14.50 0.51 3.56
C ASP A 109 -15.79 -0.27 3.30
N GLU A 110 -16.09 -0.56 2.03
CA GLU A 110 -17.28 -1.27 1.58
C GLU A 110 -16.97 -2.22 0.42
N ILE A 111 -17.68 -3.35 0.39
CA ILE A 111 -17.75 -4.23 -0.77
C ILE A 111 -19.19 -4.23 -1.26
N ARG A 112 -19.35 -4.07 -2.58
CA ARG A 112 -20.64 -4.01 -3.24
C ARG A 112 -20.76 -5.07 -4.35
N ASN A 113 -21.98 -5.50 -4.61
CA ASN A 113 -22.32 -6.30 -5.80
C ASN A 113 -22.45 -5.40 -7.05
N LEU A 114 -22.75 -6.00 -8.21
CA LEU A 114 -22.94 -5.27 -9.47
C LEU A 114 -24.18 -4.36 -9.49
N ASP A 115 -25.19 -4.65 -8.67
CA ASP A 115 -26.34 -3.78 -8.43
C ASP A 115 -26.01 -2.59 -7.50
N ASN A 116 -24.73 -2.47 -7.11
CA ASN A 116 -24.19 -1.44 -6.22
C ASN A 116 -24.78 -1.48 -4.81
N GLU A 117 -25.33 -2.62 -4.40
CA GLU A 117 -25.75 -2.88 -3.02
C GLU A 117 -24.54 -3.20 -2.15
N ILE A 118 -24.50 -2.62 -0.94
CA ILE A 118 -23.44 -2.90 0.04
C ILE A 118 -23.70 -4.27 0.66
N ILE A 119 -22.79 -5.21 0.41
CA ILE A 119 -22.89 -6.59 0.89
C ILE A 119 -21.90 -6.90 2.03
N TRP A 120 -20.94 -6.01 2.25
CA TRP A 120 -19.99 -6.08 3.37
C TRP A 120 -19.41 -4.71 3.67
N THR A 121 -19.06 -4.46 4.94
CA THR A 121 -18.46 -3.20 5.40
C THR A 121 -17.32 -3.46 6.37
N LYS A 122 -16.37 -2.52 6.50
CA LYS A 122 -15.26 -2.65 7.46
C LYS A 122 -15.70 -2.83 8.92
N GLU A 123 -16.92 -2.41 9.27
CA GLU A 123 -17.52 -2.62 10.60
C GLU A 123 -17.72 -4.12 10.94
N ASN A 124 -17.61 -5.00 9.94
CA ASN A 124 -17.64 -6.45 10.12
C ASN A 124 -16.31 -7.02 10.64
N ILE A 125 -15.20 -6.26 10.60
CA ILE A 125 -13.90 -6.70 11.11
C ILE A 125 -13.89 -6.60 12.64
N ASN A 126 -13.34 -7.61 13.32
CA ASN A 126 -13.10 -7.53 14.75
C ASN A 126 -12.29 -6.27 15.13
N LYS A 127 -12.76 -5.55 16.14
CA LYS A 127 -12.12 -4.34 16.62
C LYS A 127 -10.65 -4.54 17.02
N GLU A 128 -10.32 -5.67 17.64
CA GLU A 128 -8.94 -5.98 18.06
C GLU A 128 -8.02 -6.09 16.84
N HIS A 129 -8.47 -6.77 15.78
CA HIS A 129 -7.77 -6.82 14.51
C HIS A 129 -7.57 -5.42 13.95
N MET A 130 -8.65 -4.60 13.89
CA MET A 130 -8.56 -3.22 13.41
C MET A 130 -7.55 -2.39 14.19
N ASP A 131 -7.50 -2.50 15.52
CA ASP A 131 -6.58 -1.73 16.36
C ASP A 131 -5.11 -2.07 16.04
N ILE A 132 -4.77 -3.35 15.88
CA ILE A 132 -3.43 -3.81 15.48
C ILE A 132 -3.04 -3.29 14.09
N ILE A 133 -3.93 -3.43 13.12
CA ILE A 133 -3.69 -2.97 11.74
C ILE A 133 -3.55 -1.46 11.68
N ASN A 134 -4.41 -0.72 12.39
CA ASN A 134 -4.36 0.73 12.46
C ASN A 134 -3.05 1.23 13.06
N GLU A 135 -2.53 0.56 14.10
CA GLU A 135 -1.23 0.90 14.67
C GLU A 135 -0.10 0.73 13.63
N LYS A 136 -0.12 -0.37 12.87
CA LYS A 136 0.86 -0.64 11.82
C LYS A 136 0.77 0.36 10.67
N ASN A 137 -0.43 0.58 10.14
CA ASN A 137 -0.67 1.53 9.04
C ASN A 137 -0.26 2.95 9.45
N LYS A 138 -0.49 3.34 10.70
CA LYS A 138 -0.01 4.61 11.25
C LYS A 138 1.51 4.72 11.25
N LYS A 139 2.23 3.65 11.60
CA LYS A 139 3.71 3.61 11.55
C LYS A 139 4.22 3.73 10.11
N LEU A 140 3.62 3.00 9.16
CA LEU A 140 3.98 3.08 7.74
C LEU A 140 3.73 4.48 7.17
N GLU A 141 2.57 5.08 7.44
CA GLU A 141 2.26 6.43 6.97
C GLU A 141 3.16 7.49 7.59
N GLU A 142 3.58 7.32 8.84
CA GLU A 142 4.56 8.20 9.47
C GLU A 142 5.94 8.11 8.79
N LEU A 143 6.37 6.90 8.39
CA LEU A 143 7.62 6.71 7.64
C LEU A 143 7.52 7.32 6.23
N LYS A 144 6.42 7.08 5.50
CA LYS A 144 6.16 7.72 4.20
C LYS A 144 6.12 9.26 4.35
N ARG A 145 5.51 9.78 5.42
CA ARG A 145 5.47 11.22 5.73
C ARG A 145 6.86 11.80 5.97
N LYS A 146 7.70 11.15 6.79
CA LYS A 146 9.09 11.57 7.00
C LYS A 146 9.90 11.53 5.70
N GLY A 147 9.67 10.52 4.86
CA GLY A 147 10.25 10.42 3.52
C GLY A 147 9.87 11.61 2.62
N ARG A 148 8.58 12.00 2.60
CA ARG A 148 8.11 13.20 1.89
C ARG A 148 8.73 14.49 2.45
N GLU A 149 8.83 14.61 3.77
CA GLU A 149 9.48 15.76 4.41
C GLU A 149 10.96 15.90 4.05
N TYR A 150 11.69 14.78 3.99
CA TYR A 150 13.10 14.77 3.59
C TYR A 150 13.30 15.44 2.22
N PHE A 151 12.50 15.05 1.22
CA PHE A 151 12.53 15.67 -0.11
C PHE A 151 12.13 17.14 -0.07
N LYS A 152 11.06 17.50 0.66
CA LYS A 152 10.64 18.89 0.82
C LYS A 152 11.77 19.77 1.37
N TYR A 153 12.56 19.28 2.32
CA TYR A 153 13.68 20.03 2.90
C TYR A 153 14.89 20.09 1.97
N LEU A 154 15.16 19.05 1.18
CA LEU A 154 16.16 19.11 0.12
C LEU A 154 15.81 20.18 -0.92
N ASP A 155 14.56 20.22 -1.38
CA ASP A 155 14.09 21.23 -2.34
C ASP A 155 14.18 22.65 -1.76
N GLU A 156 13.76 22.84 -0.50
CA GLU A 156 13.89 24.14 0.18
C GLU A 156 15.37 24.56 0.29
N LEU A 157 16.29 23.63 0.56
CA LEU A 157 17.72 23.93 0.67
C LEU A 157 18.30 24.35 -0.69
N GLU A 158 17.90 23.68 -1.76
CA GLU A 158 18.32 24.01 -3.13
C GLU A 158 17.85 25.41 -3.53
N ILE A 159 16.57 25.73 -3.29
CA ILE A 159 15.99 27.05 -3.56
C ILE A 159 16.72 28.13 -2.76
N LEU A 160 16.94 27.93 -1.46
CA LEU A 160 17.64 28.89 -0.61
C LEU A 160 19.06 29.20 -1.09
N ARG A 161 19.78 28.18 -1.57
CA ARG A 161 21.13 28.35 -2.13
C ARG A 161 21.09 29.07 -3.47
N ARG A 162 20.09 28.79 -4.31
CA ARG A 162 19.93 29.42 -5.63
C ARG A 162 19.54 30.89 -5.55
N GLU A 163 18.62 31.25 -4.65
CA GLU A 163 18.09 32.60 -4.54
C GLU A 163 19.01 33.57 -3.77
N GLY A 164 20.02 33.05 -3.05
CA GLY A 164 20.99 33.87 -2.32
C GLY A 164 20.41 34.65 -1.13
N VAL A 165 19.15 34.42 -0.75
CA VAL A 165 18.45 35.06 0.39
C VAL A 165 18.66 34.35 1.73
N ASN A 166 19.74 33.57 1.83
CA ASN A 166 19.96 32.67 2.95
C ASN A 166 20.72 33.32 4.12
N THR A 167 20.38 32.93 5.34
CA THR A 167 21.19 33.22 6.54
C THR A 167 21.83 31.92 7.02
N PRO A 168 23.10 31.92 7.49
CA PRO A 168 23.76 30.69 7.94
C PRO A 168 22.94 29.87 8.94
N LYS A 169 22.23 30.56 9.85
CA LYS A 169 21.35 29.94 10.85
C LYS A 169 20.15 29.21 10.25
N ARG A 170 19.58 29.70 9.14
CA ARG A 170 18.44 29.05 8.47
C ARG A 170 18.91 27.81 7.72
N GLU A 171 20.05 27.88 7.05
CA GLU A 171 20.65 26.74 6.35
C GLU A 171 20.96 25.60 7.31
N GLU A 172 21.66 25.90 8.41
CA GLU A 172 22.06 24.92 9.42
C GLU A 172 20.85 24.19 10.01
N LYS A 173 19.77 24.92 10.29
CA LYS A 173 18.52 24.34 10.81
C LYS A 173 17.85 23.40 9.79
N LEU A 174 17.96 23.71 8.50
CA LEU A 174 17.38 22.90 7.43
C LEU A 174 18.22 21.63 7.18
N ILE A 175 19.55 21.77 7.16
CA ILE A 175 20.49 20.64 7.07
C ILE A 175 20.24 19.66 8.21
N LYS A 176 20.11 20.13 9.45
CA LYS A 176 19.81 19.26 10.59
C LYS A 176 18.51 18.46 10.41
N LYS A 177 17.46 19.07 9.88
CA LYS A 177 16.18 18.38 9.60
C LYS A 177 16.31 17.31 8.51
N ILE A 178 17.18 17.55 7.52
CA ILE A 178 17.51 16.60 6.45
C ILE A 178 18.26 15.41 7.04
N GLU A 179 19.30 15.66 7.84
CA GLU A 179 20.10 14.63 8.52
C GLU A 179 19.24 13.74 9.42
N GLU A 180 18.34 14.33 10.22
CA GLU A 180 17.39 13.60 11.08
C GLU A 180 16.47 12.64 10.31
N ARG A 181 16.33 12.82 9.00
CA ARG A 181 15.42 12.04 8.14
C ARG A 181 16.15 11.31 7.03
N GLU A 182 17.49 11.35 7.00
CA GLU A 182 18.24 10.92 5.83
C GLU A 182 18.02 9.44 5.51
N GLU A 183 18.04 8.57 6.53
CA GLU A 183 17.86 7.14 6.34
C GLU A 183 16.47 6.80 5.79
N VAL A 184 15.41 7.25 6.46
CA VAL A 184 14.02 7.03 6.01
C VAL A 184 13.75 7.72 4.67
N GLY A 185 14.36 8.87 4.43
CA GLY A 185 14.31 9.61 3.16
C GLY A 185 14.91 8.81 2.00
N LYS A 186 16.08 8.19 2.20
CA LYS A 186 16.72 7.33 1.19
C LYS A 186 15.90 6.08 0.89
N ARG A 187 15.34 5.42 1.92
CA ARG A 187 14.44 4.27 1.72
C ARG A 187 13.19 4.66 0.93
N TYR A 188 12.55 5.78 1.30
CA TYR A 188 11.40 6.30 0.55
C TYR A 188 11.75 6.67 -0.90
N ALA A 189 12.94 7.20 -1.15
CA ALA A 189 13.45 7.48 -2.49
C ALA A 189 13.57 6.20 -3.34
N GLU A 190 14.09 5.13 -2.75
CA GLU A 190 14.23 3.84 -3.39
C GLU A 190 12.88 3.23 -3.72
N TYR A 191 11.96 3.22 -2.76
CA TYR A 191 10.57 2.81 -2.96
C TYR A 191 9.94 3.54 -4.16
N LYS A 192 10.01 4.88 -4.21
CA LYS A 192 9.45 5.66 -5.32
C LYS A 192 10.12 5.37 -6.67
N ARG A 193 11.44 5.10 -6.68
CA ARG A 193 12.16 4.71 -7.91
C ARG A 193 11.73 3.33 -8.40
N ASN A 194 11.60 2.36 -7.50
CA ASN A 194 11.19 1.00 -7.83
C ASN A 194 9.76 1.01 -8.36
N LEU A 195 8.85 1.72 -7.69
CA LEU A 195 7.48 1.91 -8.13
C LEU A 195 7.41 2.52 -9.53
N LYS A 196 8.15 3.61 -9.79
CA LYS A 196 8.18 4.26 -11.10
C LYS A 196 8.72 3.34 -12.21
N LYS A 197 9.76 2.55 -11.91
CA LYS A 197 10.32 1.56 -12.85
C LYS A 197 9.29 0.48 -13.18
N TRP A 198 8.60 -0.02 -12.16
CA TRP A 198 7.60 -1.07 -12.32
C TRP A 198 6.36 -0.57 -13.10
N ILE A 199 5.81 0.61 -12.76
CA ILE A 199 4.73 1.23 -13.55
C ILE A 199 5.15 1.42 -15.01
N LYS A 200 6.41 1.81 -15.25
CA LYS A 200 6.94 1.91 -16.62
C LYS A 200 6.94 0.56 -17.32
N SER A 201 7.42 -0.52 -16.68
CA SER A 201 7.39 -1.85 -17.31
C SER A 201 5.96 -2.34 -17.60
N LEU A 202 4.99 -2.03 -16.73
CA LEU A 202 3.59 -2.35 -16.99
C LEU A 202 3.04 -1.63 -18.23
N LYS A 203 3.43 -0.38 -18.46
CA LYS A 203 3.06 0.38 -19.67
C LYS A 203 3.74 -0.17 -20.91
N ASP A 204 5.04 -0.45 -20.83
CA ASP A 204 5.83 -0.97 -21.94
C ASP A 204 5.31 -2.36 -22.39
N ASN A 205 4.77 -3.16 -21.46
CA ASN A 205 4.14 -4.46 -21.74
C ASN A 205 2.62 -4.38 -22.02
N GLU A 206 2.05 -3.18 -22.15
CA GLU A 206 0.62 -2.94 -22.36
C GLU A 206 -0.33 -3.53 -21.29
N ILE A 207 0.18 -3.97 -20.14
CA ILE A 207 -0.60 -4.60 -19.07
C ILE A 207 -1.63 -3.62 -18.48
N ILE A 208 -1.28 -2.34 -18.35
CA ILE A 208 -2.21 -1.29 -17.91
C ILE A 208 -3.31 -1.01 -18.94
N ASN A 209 -3.04 -1.25 -20.23
CA ASN A 209 -4.00 -1.00 -21.31
C ASN A 209 -5.03 -2.14 -21.47
N LEU A 210 -4.80 -3.31 -20.86
CA LEU A 210 -5.74 -4.45 -20.87
C LEU A 210 -7.01 -4.21 -20.01
N LEU A 211 -7.12 -3.06 -19.34
CA LEU A 211 -8.25 -2.67 -18.49
C LEU A 211 -9.24 -1.71 -19.18
N ILE A 212 -9.07 -1.42 -20.48
CA ILE A 212 -9.90 -0.43 -21.22
C ILE A 212 -10.77 -1.05 -22.33
N ASN A 213 -10.69 -2.36 -22.61
CA ASN A 213 -11.48 -2.99 -23.69
C ASN A 213 -12.71 -3.77 -23.19
#